data_AF-X1M3W2-F1
#
_entry.id   AF-X1M3W2-F1
#
_cell.length_a   1.000
_cell.length_b   1.000
_cell.length_c   1.000
_cell.angle_alpha   90.00
_cell.angle_beta   90.00
_cell.angle_gamma   90.00
#
_symmetry.space_group_name_H-M   'P 1'
#
loop_
_entity.id
_entity.type
_entity.pdbx_description
1 polymer ?
#
loop_
_entity_poly.entity_id
_entity_poly.type
_entity_poly.pdbx_seq_one_letter_code
_entity_poly.pdbx_strand_id
1 'polypeptide(L)'
;MYPASLLSTKTANKIIQSEAKEGVFQRTDAVLGVKYWYGFALPGQGLARADCGEFFTVGCLAHGYIEKHIKTCMRADCPICRQKWAGRLAGRAENRISQVTGLGPPKHIMISLPQADFGLVSTDYPGLRTKVYKILKRVGVRGGCLIFHPGRRRCPKCGSIPEMGHKTCLFCGNYWFEWYYSPHFHVIGYGWIEGTGQEYLKSGYVVRNIGRRRSVGGTVLYQLSHAGVHLSYHVMTWFGALSYNKLRVEPEDREGNRCPTCGAKLIPCAWFGEGEDPLGAEGEGEYWVDSDGWRYTARFRGLGGF
;
A
#
# COMPACT_ATOMS: atom_id res chain seq x y z
N MET A 1 -44.55 -22.75 44.88
CA MET A 1 -43.83 -21.52 45.25
C MET A 1 -42.38 -21.72 44.82
N TYR A 2 -42.02 -21.30 43.61
CA TYR A 2 -40.66 -21.39 43.06
C TYR A 2 -40.04 -20.00 43.15
N PRO A 3 -38.87 -19.79 43.79
CA PRO A 3 -38.23 -18.49 43.76
C PRO A 3 -37.36 -18.35 42.50
N ALA A 4 -37.58 -17.22 41.84
CA ALA A 4 -36.79 -16.68 40.76
C ALA A 4 -35.39 -16.25 41.25
N SER A 5 -34.36 -16.49 40.43
CA SER A 5 -33.46 -15.43 39.92
C SER A 5 -32.26 -16.06 39.22
N LEU A 6 -32.33 -16.08 37.89
CA LEU A 6 -31.17 -16.22 37.02
C LEU A 6 -30.43 -14.87 37.02
N LEU A 7 -29.33 -14.77 37.75
CA LEU A 7 -28.35 -13.70 37.57
C LEU A 7 -27.06 -14.28 36.99
N SER A 8 -26.93 -14.01 35.70
CA SER A 8 -25.76 -14.17 34.84
C SER A 8 -24.50 -13.60 35.48
N THR A 9 -23.54 -14.47 35.82
CA THR A 9 -22.17 -14.06 36.13
C THR A 9 -21.43 -13.77 34.83
N LYS A 10 -21.20 -12.48 34.60
CA LYS A 10 -20.42 -11.90 33.50
C LYS A 10 -19.08 -12.62 33.32
N THR A 11 -18.93 -13.37 32.24
CA THR A 11 -17.62 -13.79 31.73
C THR A 11 -16.90 -12.55 31.19
N ALA A 12 -15.80 -12.17 31.84
CA ALA A 12 -14.95 -11.08 31.41
C ALA A 12 -14.39 -11.36 30.01
N ASN A 13 -14.74 -10.51 29.05
CA ASN A 13 -14.18 -10.53 27.71
C ASN A 13 -12.68 -10.22 27.80
N LYS A 14 -11.84 -11.23 27.51
CA LYS A 14 -10.44 -11.02 27.14
C LYS A 14 -10.40 -10.12 25.91
N ILE A 15 -9.94 -8.88 26.10
CA ILE A 15 -9.58 -7.97 25.01
C ILE A 15 -8.37 -8.60 24.32
N ILE A 16 -8.60 -9.29 23.21
CA ILE A 16 -7.54 -9.68 22.29
C ILE A 16 -7.07 -8.39 21.63
N GLN A 17 -5.87 -7.93 22.01
CA GLN A 17 -5.16 -6.88 21.29
C GLN A 17 -4.98 -7.36 19.84
N SER A 18 -5.73 -6.77 18.92
CA SER A 18 -5.55 -7.03 17.50
C SER A 18 -4.27 -6.35 17.04
N GLU A 19 -3.23 -7.14 16.78
CA GLU A 19 -2.08 -6.68 16.01
C GLU A 19 -2.58 -6.13 14.68
N ALA A 20 -2.25 -4.87 14.39
CA ALA A 20 -2.64 -4.21 13.16
C ALA A 20 -2.03 -4.97 11.96
N LYS A 21 -2.84 -5.77 11.26
CA LYS A 21 -2.40 -6.43 10.02
C LYS A 21 -2.11 -5.37 8.98
N GLU A 22 -0.86 -5.29 8.53
CA GLU A 22 -0.44 -4.35 7.50
C GLU A 22 -1.27 -4.53 6.21
N GLY A 23 -1.78 -3.42 5.68
CA GLY A 23 -2.61 -3.41 4.47
C GLY A 23 -4.12 -3.60 4.71
N VAL A 24 -4.57 -3.54 5.97
CA VAL A 24 -5.98 -3.48 6.36
C VAL A 24 -6.30 -2.03 6.75
N PHE A 25 -7.23 -1.38 6.04
CA PHE A 25 -7.69 -0.04 6.40
C PHE A 25 -8.34 -0.11 7.79
N GLN A 26 -7.92 0.73 8.74
CA GLN A 26 -8.47 0.73 10.09
C GLN A 26 -9.63 1.72 10.17
N ARG A 27 -10.74 1.25 10.76
CA ARG A 27 -12.01 1.95 10.86
C ARG A 27 -11.95 3.00 11.98
N THR A 28 -11.18 4.04 11.79
CA THR A 28 -11.31 5.26 12.59
C THR A 28 -11.53 6.38 11.61
N ASP A 29 -12.74 6.94 11.68
CA ASP A 29 -13.14 8.22 11.10
C ASP A 29 -13.62 8.16 9.65
N ALA A 30 -14.91 7.85 9.49
CA ALA A 30 -15.63 8.11 8.26
C ALA A 30 -15.65 9.64 8.01
N VAL A 31 -14.74 10.12 7.18
CA VAL A 31 -14.68 11.53 6.78
C VAL A 31 -15.83 11.81 5.80
N LEU A 32 -16.62 12.85 6.09
CA LEU A 32 -17.64 13.36 5.17
C LEU A 32 -16.98 13.80 3.85
N GLY A 33 -17.51 13.37 2.71
CA GLY A 33 -16.99 13.76 1.38
C GLY A 33 -16.08 12.73 0.68
N VAL A 34 -15.82 11.57 1.29
CA VAL A 34 -15.06 10.50 0.63
C VAL A 34 -15.92 9.80 -0.43
N LYS A 35 -15.43 9.79 -1.67
CA LYS A 35 -16.07 9.04 -2.77
C LYS A 35 -15.73 7.56 -2.64
N TYR A 36 -16.68 6.77 -2.14
CA TYR A 36 -16.58 5.32 -2.11
C TYR A 36 -17.15 4.69 -3.39
N TRP A 37 -16.49 3.65 -3.86
CA TRP A 37 -17.04 2.73 -4.85
C TRP A 37 -17.21 1.37 -4.21
N TYR A 38 -18.44 1.05 -3.79
CA TYR A 38 -18.77 -0.25 -3.21
C TYR A 38 -17.85 -0.64 -2.04
N GLY A 39 -17.60 0.30 -1.13
CA GLY A 39 -16.74 0.13 0.05
C GLY A 39 -15.25 0.38 -0.19
N PHE A 40 -14.81 0.59 -1.43
CA PHE A 40 -13.43 0.94 -1.74
C PHE A 40 -13.25 2.47 -1.83
N ALA A 41 -12.23 2.99 -1.15
CA ALA A 41 -11.79 4.38 -1.27
C ALA A 41 -10.45 4.46 -2.01
N LEU A 42 -10.08 5.66 -2.45
CA LEU A 42 -8.70 5.93 -2.88
C LEU A 42 -7.76 6.05 -1.67
N PRO A 43 -6.45 5.90 -1.86
CA PRO A 43 -5.49 6.11 -0.77
C PRO A 43 -5.54 7.55 -0.25
N GLY A 44 -5.32 7.73 1.05
CA GLY A 44 -5.29 9.05 1.69
C GLY A 44 -6.64 9.69 1.99
N GLN A 45 -7.73 8.93 2.02
CA GLN A 45 -9.09 9.43 2.26
C GLN A 45 -9.57 9.28 3.72
N GLY A 46 -8.73 8.76 4.62
CA GLY A 46 -9.00 8.66 6.05
C GLY A 46 -8.43 9.84 6.83
N LEU A 47 -8.30 9.67 8.14
CA LEU A 47 -7.64 10.65 9.01
C LEU A 47 -6.19 10.27 9.32
N ALA A 48 -5.36 11.29 9.50
CA ALA A 48 -4.03 11.13 10.06
C ALA A 48 -4.12 10.90 11.57
N ARG A 49 -3.14 10.17 12.13
CA ARG A 49 -2.94 10.19 13.59
C ARG A 49 -2.34 11.55 13.98
N ALA A 50 -2.48 11.93 15.25
CA ALA A 50 -2.02 13.21 15.77
C ALA A 50 -0.52 13.45 15.48
N ASP A 51 0.29 12.39 15.50
CA ASP A 51 1.74 12.45 15.33
C ASP A 51 2.24 12.15 13.90
N CYS A 52 1.33 11.89 12.95
CA CYS A 52 1.74 11.62 11.56
C CYS A 52 2.32 12.87 10.91
N GLY A 53 3.52 12.76 10.36
CA GLY A 53 4.20 13.91 9.74
C GLY A 53 5.10 14.67 10.70
N GLU A 54 5.02 14.43 12.01
CA GLU A 54 5.96 15.02 12.96
C GLU A 54 7.36 14.42 12.80
N PHE A 55 8.37 15.19 13.15
CA PHE A 55 9.74 14.71 13.20
C PHE A 55 10.04 13.96 14.50
N PHE A 56 11.01 13.06 14.42
CA PHE A 56 11.69 12.47 15.57
C PHE A 56 13.15 12.22 15.19
N THR A 57 14.01 12.13 16.20
CA THR A 57 15.44 11.90 15.99
C THR A 57 15.93 10.64 16.69
N VAL A 58 16.91 10.00 16.06
CA VAL A 58 17.69 8.90 16.63
C VAL A 58 19.16 9.21 16.40
N GLY A 59 20.03 8.90 17.36
CA GLY A 59 21.42 9.29 17.24
C GLY A 59 22.39 8.47 18.08
N CYS A 60 23.67 8.75 17.86
CA CYS A 60 24.80 8.36 18.67
C CYS A 60 25.44 9.64 19.22
N LEU A 61 25.03 10.02 20.43
CA LEU A 61 25.47 11.28 21.05
C LEU A 61 26.98 11.29 21.34
N ALA A 62 27.61 10.13 21.52
CA ALA A 62 29.06 10.03 21.70
C ALA A 62 29.87 10.54 20.48
N HIS A 63 29.26 10.57 19.30
CA HIS A 63 29.89 11.05 18.06
C HIS A 63 29.15 12.23 17.44
N GLY A 64 28.17 12.82 18.15
CA GLY A 64 27.35 13.92 17.61
C GLY A 64 26.54 13.56 16.36
N TYR A 65 26.33 12.27 16.07
CA TYR A 65 25.64 11.83 14.87
C TYR A 65 24.14 11.64 15.15
N ILE A 66 23.28 12.36 14.45
CA ILE A 66 21.83 12.33 14.61
C ILE A 66 21.16 12.17 13.25
N GLU A 67 20.21 11.26 13.16
CA GLU A 67 19.30 11.16 12.03
C GLU A 67 17.92 11.70 12.41
N LYS A 68 17.36 12.51 11.52
CA LYS A 68 16.02 13.07 11.65
C LYS A 68 15.09 12.40 10.65
N HIS A 69 13.96 11.90 11.16
CA HIS A 69 12.99 11.10 10.43
C HIS A 69 11.58 11.64 10.65
N ILE A 70 10.68 11.42 9.68
CA ILE A 70 9.25 11.71 9.84
C ILE A 70 8.51 10.49 10.38
N LYS A 71 7.70 10.69 11.41
CA LYS A 71 6.78 9.68 11.95
C LYS A 71 5.72 9.31 10.93
N THR A 72 5.50 8.02 10.75
CA THR A 72 4.50 7.50 9.83
C THR A 72 3.68 6.40 10.47
N CYS A 73 2.37 6.41 10.21
CA CYS A 73 1.50 5.30 10.60
C CYS A 73 1.49 4.14 9.59
N MET A 74 2.15 4.32 8.44
CA MET A 74 2.18 3.35 7.32
C MET A 74 0.80 2.82 6.90
N ARG A 75 -0.27 3.62 7.06
CA ARG A 75 -1.62 3.26 6.63
C ARG A 75 -1.95 3.82 5.23
N ALA A 76 -2.73 3.05 4.48
CA ALA A 76 -3.13 3.37 3.10
C ALA A 76 -4.04 4.61 2.99
N ASP A 77 -4.88 4.79 3.99
CA ASP A 77 -5.89 5.83 4.11
C ASP A 77 -5.37 7.12 4.71
N CYS A 78 -4.22 7.10 5.39
CA CYS A 78 -3.68 8.31 5.99
C CYS A 78 -3.26 9.32 4.90
N PRO A 79 -3.80 10.55 4.89
CA PRO A 79 -3.49 11.54 3.85
C PRO A 79 -2.02 11.95 3.84
N ILE A 80 -1.35 11.86 4.99
CA ILE A 80 0.07 12.20 5.18
C ILE A 80 0.97 11.02 4.79
N CYS A 81 0.67 9.82 5.29
CA CYS A 81 1.59 8.67 5.19
C CYS A 81 1.38 7.80 3.94
N ARG A 82 0.34 8.02 3.14
CA ARG A 82 -0.02 7.15 2.00
C ARG A 82 1.13 6.92 1.02
N GLN A 83 1.99 7.92 0.77
CA GLN A 83 3.10 7.78 -0.16
C GLN A 83 4.18 6.84 0.38
N LYS A 84 4.57 7.01 1.65
CA LYS A 84 5.51 6.11 2.33
C LYS A 84 4.94 4.69 2.47
N TRP A 85 3.64 4.55 2.75
CA TRP A 85 2.94 3.25 2.70
C TRP A 85 3.06 2.59 1.33
N ALA A 86 2.71 3.31 0.25
CA ALA A 86 2.78 2.77 -1.10
C ALA A 86 4.20 2.40 -1.50
N GLY A 87 5.19 3.23 -1.16
CA GLY A 87 6.62 2.97 -1.36
C GLY A 87 7.08 1.69 -0.67
N ARG A 88 6.71 1.51 0.61
CA ARG A 88 7.05 0.31 1.38
C ARG A 88 6.45 -0.96 0.79
N LEU A 89 5.18 -0.93 0.38
CA LEU A 89 4.54 -2.09 -0.28
C LEU A 89 5.16 -2.35 -1.66
N ALA A 90 5.52 -1.31 -2.40
CA ALA A 90 6.17 -1.43 -3.70
C ALA A 90 7.55 -2.08 -3.59
N GLY A 91 8.38 -1.67 -2.62
CA GLY A 91 9.68 -2.29 -2.35
C GLY A 91 9.54 -3.78 -1.99
N ARG A 92 8.61 -4.12 -1.08
CA ARG A 92 8.32 -5.53 -0.77
C ARG A 92 7.82 -6.33 -1.97
N ALA A 93 7.04 -5.71 -2.85
CA ALA A 93 6.58 -6.35 -4.07
C ALA A 93 7.72 -6.59 -5.05
N GLU A 94 8.60 -5.61 -5.21
CA GLU A 94 9.80 -5.69 -6.04
C GLU A 94 10.72 -6.81 -5.57
N ASN A 95 11.04 -6.89 -4.27
CA ASN A 95 11.81 -7.98 -3.70
C ASN A 95 11.15 -9.36 -3.94
N ARG A 96 9.84 -9.48 -3.69
CA ARG A 96 9.15 -10.76 -3.94
C ARG A 96 9.16 -11.16 -5.42
N ILE A 97 9.00 -10.19 -6.32
CA ILE A 97 9.00 -10.45 -7.77
C ILE A 97 10.41 -10.81 -8.23
N SER A 98 11.45 -10.10 -7.79
CA SER A 98 12.84 -10.36 -8.21
C SER A 98 13.33 -11.75 -7.85
N GLN A 99 12.80 -12.37 -6.79
CA GLN A 99 13.15 -13.72 -6.36
C GLN A 99 12.56 -14.86 -7.22
N VAL A 100 11.75 -14.55 -8.23
CA VAL A 100 11.20 -15.56 -9.16
C VAL A 100 12.17 -15.82 -10.29
N THR A 101 12.60 -17.08 -10.45
CA THR A 101 13.45 -17.52 -11.57
C THR A 101 12.65 -18.35 -12.58
N GLY A 102 13.15 -18.44 -13.83
CA GLY A 102 12.64 -19.37 -14.84
C GLY A 102 11.28 -19.05 -15.49
N LEU A 103 10.66 -17.89 -15.18
CA LEU A 103 9.36 -17.50 -15.75
C LEU A 103 9.43 -16.35 -16.76
N GLY A 104 10.64 -15.99 -17.21
CA GLY A 104 10.90 -14.82 -18.05
C GLY A 104 10.77 -13.50 -17.27
N PRO A 105 10.71 -12.35 -17.96
CA PRO A 105 10.57 -11.06 -17.27
C PRO A 105 9.13 -10.79 -16.81
N PRO A 106 8.93 -10.05 -15.70
CA PRO A 106 7.61 -9.66 -15.25
C PRO A 106 6.94 -8.72 -16.26
N LYS A 107 5.64 -8.89 -16.42
CA LYS A 107 4.76 -8.14 -17.29
C LYS A 107 3.72 -7.40 -16.46
N HIS A 108 3.37 -6.20 -16.92
CA HIS A 108 2.22 -5.47 -16.46
C HIS A 108 1.01 -5.92 -17.29
N ILE A 109 0.00 -6.49 -16.65
CA ILE A 109 -1.23 -6.95 -17.27
C ILE A 109 -2.39 -6.23 -16.58
N MET A 110 -3.41 -5.86 -17.35
CA MET A 110 -4.64 -5.30 -16.81
C MET A 110 -5.80 -6.20 -17.19
N ILE A 111 -6.71 -6.45 -16.24
CA ILE A 111 -7.95 -7.20 -16.47
C ILE A 111 -9.15 -6.35 -16.05
N SER A 112 -10.05 -6.06 -17.00
CA SER A 112 -11.28 -5.30 -16.77
C SER A 112 -12.47 -6.24 -16.58
N LEU A 113 -13.35 -5.90 -15.65
CA LEU A 113 -14.60 -6.64 -15.46
C LEU A 113 -15.61 -6.32 -16.56
N PRO A 114 -16.44 -7.28 -16.98
CA PRO A 114 -17.69 -6.98 -17.68
C PRO A 114 -18.68 -6.29 -16.72
N GLN A 115 -19.58 -5.48 -17.26
CA GLN A 115 -20.59 -4.78 -16.45
C GLN A 115 -21.45 -5.73 -15.61
N ALA A 116 -21.75 -6.93 -16.13
CA ALA A 116 -22.50 -7.96 -15.43
C ALA A 116 -21.87 -8.38 -14.08
N ASP A 117 -20.55 -8.24 -13.93
CA ASP A 117 -19.83 -8.61 -12.71
C ASP A 117 -19.53 -7.41 -11.79
N PHE A 118 -19.96 -6.20 -12.14
CA PHE A 118 -19.69 -5.02 -11.32
C PHE A 118 -20.27 -5.12 -9.90
N GLY A 119 -21.42 -5.78 -9.75
CA GLY A 119 -22.05 -6.02 -8.44
C GLY A 119 -21.23 -6.94 -7.53
N LEU A 120 -20.39 -7.82 -8.10
CA LEU A 120 -19.53 -8.71 -7.31
C LEU A 120 -18.48 -7.94 -6.50
N VAL A 121 -18.17 -6.69 -6.87
CA VAL A 121 -17.25 -5.85 -6.09
C VAL A 121 -17.78 -5.60 -4.67
N SER A 122 -19.09 -5.41 -4.51
CA SER A 122 -19.72 -5.27 -3.18
C SER A 122 -20.16 -6.61 -2.59
N THR A 123 -20.74 -7.50 -3.40
CA THR A 123 -21.43 -8.69 -2.87
C THR A 123 -20.51 -9.87 -2.61
N ASP A 124 -19.46 -10.06 -3.41
CA ASP A 124 -18.53 -11.19 -3.30
C ASP A 124 -17.15 -10.87 -3.88
N TYR A 125 -16.46 -9.92 -3.26
CA TYR A 125 -15.11 -9.53 -3.67
C TYR A 125 -14.09 -10.69 -3.61
N PRO A 126 -14.11 -11.59 -2.60
CA PRO A 126 -13.25 -12.78 -2.60
C PRO A 126 -13.52 -13.74 -3.77
N GLY A 127 -14.79 -14.01 -4.09
CA GLY A 127 -15.16 -14.84 -5.23
C GLY A 127 -14.81 -14.18 -6.57
N LEU A 128 -15.00 -12.87 -6.69
CA LEU A 128 -14.53 -12.08 -7.84
C LEU A 128 -13.02 -12.24 -8.06
N ARG A 129 -12.19 -12.11 -7.01
CA ARG A 129 -10.74 -12.32 -7.13
C ARG A 129 -10.42 -13.75 -7.57
N THR A 130 -11.12 -14.74 -7.03
CA THR A 130 -10.96 -16.14 -7.43
C THR A 130 -11.31 -16.36 -8.90
N LYS A 131 -12.39 -15.74 -9.39
CA LYS A 131 -12.79 -15.74 -10.81
C LYS A 131 -11.69 -15.12 -11.68
N VAL A 132 -11.14 -13.98 -11.26
CA VAL A 132 -10.03 -13.30 -11.94
C VAL A 132 -8.78 -14.19 -12.02
N TYR A 133 -8.39 -14.88 -10.95
CA TYR A 133 -7.25 -15.81 -11.01
C TYR A 133 -7.46 -16.94 -12.01
N LYS A 134 -8.68 -17.48 -12.12
CA LYS A 134 -9.02 -18.53 -13.10
C LYS A 134 -8.89 -18.00 -14.54
N ILE A 135 -9.34 -16.77 -14.79
CA ILE A 135 -9.22 -16.11 -16.10
C ILE A 135 -7.75 -15.89 -16.44
N LEU A 136 -6.99 -15.27 -15.53
CA LEU A 136 -5.56 -15.01 -15.70
C LEU A 136 -4.78 -16.30 -16.00
N LYS A 137 -5.10 -17.40 -15.32
CA LYS A 137 -4.49 -18.71 -15.59
C LYS A 137 -4.79 -19.22 -17.01
N ARG A 138 -6.02 -19.05 -17.50
CA ARG A 138 -6.41 -19.51 -18.86
C ARG A 138 -5.70 -18.75 -19.97
N VAL A 139 -5.41 -17.47 -19.75
CA VAL A 139 -4.64 -16.63 -20.69
C VAL A 139 -3.12 -16.70 -20.44
N GLY A 140 -2.65 -17.73 -19.71
CA GLY A 140 -1.23 -18.02 -19.56
C GLY A 140 -0.47 -17.24 -18.49
N VAL A 141 -1.16 -16.51 -17.60
CA VAL A 141 -0.53 -15.93 -16.41
C VAL A 141 -0.19 -17.02 -15.41
N ARG A 142 1.08 -17.12 -15.04
CA ARG A 142 1.60 -18.13 -14.11
C ARG A 142 1.58 -17.68 -12.66
N GLY A 143 1.57 -16.38 -12.39
CA GLY A 143 1.45 -15.79 -11.06
C GLY A 143 1.85 -14.32 -11.05
N GLY A 144 1.50 -13.59 -9.99
CA GLY A 144 1.81 -12.17 -9.85
C GLY A 144 1.24 -11.56 -8.58
N CYS A 145 1.49 -10.26 -8.38
CA CYS A 145 0.65 -9.45 -7.51
C CYS A 145 -0.61 -9.02 -8.25
N LEU A 146 -1.72 -8.90 -7.53
CA LEU A 146 -3.01 -8.41 -8.03
C LEU A 146 -3.42 -7.18 -7.21
N ILE A 147 -3.66 -6.05 -7.88
CA ILE A 147 -4.00 -4.76 -7.27
C ILE A 147 -5.31 -4.25 -7.88
N PHE A 148 -6.34 -4.09 -7.06
CA PHE A 148 -7.67 -3.66 -7.51
C PHE A 148 -7.77 -2.15 -7.64
N HIS A 149 -8.46 -1.70 -8.69
CA HIS A 149 -8.73 -0.30 -8.96
C HIS A 149 -10.23 -0.14 -9.24
N PRO A 150 -10.96 0.64 -8.42
CA PRO A 150 -12.42 0.75 -8.53
C PRO A 150 -12.87 1.61 -9.71
N GLY A 151 -12.04 2.55 -10.15
CA GLY A 151 -12.40 3.52 -11.19
C GLY A 151 -11.27 3.81 -12.16
N ARG A 152 -11.63 4.48 -13.25
CA ARG A 152 -10.71 5.02 -14.25
C ARG A 152 -10.92 6.51 -14.40
N ARG A 153 -9.91 7.18 -14.94
CA ARG A 153 -10.05 8.56 -15.40
C ARG A 153 -10.59 8.57 -16.83
N ARG A 154 -11.43 9.55 -17.15
CA ARG A 154 -11.83 9.88 -18.53
C ARG A 154 -11.85 11.39 -18.73
N CYS A 155 -11.68 11.80 -19.98
CA CYS A 155 -11.89 13.17 -20.40
C CYS A 155 -13.41 13.43 -20.38
N PRO A 156 -13.90 14.40 -19.59
CA PRO A 156 -15.32 14.72 -19.53
C PRO A 156 -15.83 15.35 -20.82
N LYS A 157 -14.94 16.00 -21.60
CA LYS A 157 -15.30 16.65 -22.87
C LYS A 157 -15.51 15.66 -24.02
N CYS A 158 -14.70 14.61 -24.11
CA CYS A 158 -14.71 13.70 -25.28
C CYS A 158 -14.75 12.21 -24.93
N GLY A 159 -14.80 11.85 -23.64
CA GLY A 159 -14.83 10.46 -23.17
C GLY A 159 -13.50 9.70 -23.26
N SER A 160 -12.45 10.27 -23.85
CA SER A 160 -11.16 9.58 -23.99
C SER A 160 -10.54 9.20 -22.64
N ILE A 161 -9.99 7.99 -22.56
CA ILE A 161 -9.29 7.52 -21.36
C ILE A 161 -7.83 7.96 -21.50
N PRO A 162 -7.30 8.84 -20.62
CA PRO A 162 -5.93 9.27 -20.71
C PRO A 162 -4.99 8.09 -20.45
N GLU A 163 -3.88 8.09 -21.18
CA GLU A 163 -2.74 7.27 -20.81
C GLU A 163 -2.07 7.78 -19.53
N MET A 164 -1.26 6.91 -18.93
CA MET A 164 -0.57 7.14 -17.68
C MET A 164 0.26 8.45 -17.73
N GLY A 165 0.02 9.36 -16.78
CA GLY A 165 0.84 10.58 -16.62
C GLY A 165 0.41 11.80 -17.46
N HIS A 166 -0.60 11.66 -18.32
CA HIS A 166 -1.06 12.78 -19.14
C HIS A 166 -1.88 13.79 -18.30
N LYS A 167 -1.42 15.04 -18.28
CA LYS A 167 -2.12 16.17 -17.65
C LYS A 167 -3.16 16.82 -18.58
N THR A 168 -3.02 16.59 -19.88
CA THR A 168 -3.93 17.09 -20.92
C THR A 168 -4.43 15.94 -21.78
N CYS A 169 -5.68 16.03 -22.23
CA CYS A 169 -6.30 15.09 -23.15
C CYS A 169 -5.70 15.29 -24.54
N LEU A 170 -5.03 14.26 -25.07
CA LEU A 170 -4.40 14.30 -26.39
C LEU A 170 -5.40 14.46 -27.55
N PHE A 171 -6.67 14.14 -27.32
CA PHE A 171 -7.70 14.22 -28.37
C PHE A 171 -8.32 15.60 -28.51
N CYS A 172 -8.56 16.32 -27.40
CA CYS A 172 -9.33 17.57 -27.43
C CYS A 172 -8.75 18.71 -26.56
N GLY A 173 -7.55 18.54 -26.02
CA GLY A 173 -6.85 19.55 -25.24
C GLY A 173 -7.40 19.80 -23.83
N ASN A 174 -8.38 19.01 -23.36
CA ASN A 174 -8.95 19.21 -22.02
C ASN A 174 -7.88 18.98 -20.94
N TYR A 175 -7.79 19.87 -19.96
CA TYR A 175 -6.73 19.83 -18.92
C TYR A 175 -7.20 19.22 -17.59
N TRP A 176 -8.43 18.71 -17.54
CA TRP A 176 -8.97 18.04 -16.36
C TRP A 176 -9.58 16.69 -16.72
N PHE A 177 -9.71 15.81 -15.74
CA PHE A 177 -10.24 14.47 -15.93
C PHE A 177 -11.11 14.07 -14.75
N GLU A 178 -12.18 13.34 -15.03
CA GLU A 178 -13.08 12.83 -14.00
C GLU A 178 -12.88 11.33 -13.77
N TRP A 179 -13.14 10.91 -12.53
CA TRP A 179 -13.16 9.50 -12.17
C TRP A 179 -14.55 8.91 -12.35
N TYR A 180 -14.63 7.83 -13.13
CA TYR A 180 -15.85 7.05 -13.31
C TYR A 180 -15.64 5.60 -12.87
N TYR A 181 -16.72 4.95 -12.45
CA TYR A 181 -16.68 3.57 -11.98
C TYR A 181 -16.40 2.62 -13.15
N SER A 182 -15.28 1.90 -13.05
CA SER A 182 -14.80 0.97 -14.06
C SER A 182 -13.83 0.02 -13.38
N PRO A 183 -14.34 -0.95 -12.59
CA PRO A 183 -13.52 -1.82 -11.79
C PRO A 183 -12.61 -2.68 -12.69
N HIS A 184 -11.34 -2.74 -12.31
CA HIS A 184 -10.34 -3.53 -12.99
C HIS A 184 -9.23 -3.91 -12.01
N PHE A 185 -8.42 -4.89 -12.40
CA PHE A 185 -7.23 -5.25 -11.67
C PHE A 185 -5.99 -5.04 -12.51
N HIS A 186 -4.93 -4.60 -11.84
CA HIS A 186 -3.59 -4.60 -12.38
C HIS A 186 -2.83 -5.80 -11.81
N VAL A 187 -2.07 -6.44 -12.68
CA VAL A 187 -1.21 -7.57 -12.37
C VAL A 187 0.22 -7.20 -12.74
N ILE A 188 1.14 -7.40 -11.82
CA ILE A 188 2.57 -7.41 -12.12
C ILE A 188 3.04 -8.83 -11.84
N GLY A 189 3.39 -9.56 -12.88
CA GLY A 189 3.61 -10.99 -12.77
C GLY A 189 4.15 -11.64 -14.04
N TYR A 190 4.16 -12.95 -14.06
CA TYR A 190 4.82 -13.75 -15.09
C TYR A 190 3.83 -14.56 -15.89
N GLY A 191 4.24 -14.93 -17.11
CA GLY A 191 3.44 -15.77 -17.99
C GLY A 191 3.59 -15.40 -19.46
N TRP A 192 3.13 -16.29 -20.33
CA TRP A 192 3.03 -16.06 -21.77
C TRP A 192 1.58 -15.75 -22.09
N ILE A 193 1.29 -14.50 -22.44
CA ILE A 193 -0.09 -13.99 -22.44
C ILE A 193 -0.70 -14.15 -23.83
N GLU A 194 -1.64 -15.09 -23.95
CA GLU A 194 -2.28 -15.48 -25.20
C GLU A 194 -3.77 -15.77 -24.99
N GLY A 195 -4.51 -15.91 -26.10
CA GLY A 195 -5.91 -16.32 -26.05
C GLY A 195 -6.87 -15.30 -25.42
N THR A 196 -6.45 -14.03 -25.29
CA THR A 196 -7.24 -12.99 -24.60
C THR A 196 -8.54 -12.65 -25.33
N GLY A 197 -8.56 -12.74 -26.66
CA GLY A 197 -9.76 -12.53 -27.46
C GLY A 197 -10.80 -13.65 -27.27
N GLN A 198 -10.36 -14.89 -27.28
CA GLN A 198 -11.20 -16.06 -27.01
C GLN A 198 -11.74 -16.02 -25.58
N GLU A 199 -10.90 -15.62 -24.62
CA GLU A 199 -11.32 -15.46 -23.23
C GLU A 199 -12.34 -14.32 -23.06
N TYR A 200 -12.21 -13.22 -23.82
CA TYR A 200 -13.21 -12.15 -23.86
C TYR A 200 -14.55 -12.66 -24.39
N LEU A 201 -14.57 -13.39 -25.52
CA LEU A 201 -15.81 -13.97 -26.06
C LEU A 201 -16.48 -14.94 -25.07
N LYS A 202 -15.68 -15.66 -24.28
CA LYS A 202 -16.16 -16.63 -23.30
C LYS A 202 -16.70 -16.00 -22.01
N SER A 203 -16.05 -14.95 -21.51
CA SER A 203 -16.25 -14.46 -20.14
C SER A 203 -16.67 -13.00 -20.04
N GLY A 204 -16.53 -12.24 -21.12
CA GLY A 204 -16.67 -10.77 -21.14
C GLY A 204 -15.50 -10.01 -20.50
N TYR A 205 -14.51 -10.69 -19.91
CA TYR A 205 -13.37 -10.01 -19.31
C TYR A 205 -12.36 -9.58 -20.36
N VAL A 206 -11.92 -8.33 -20.27
CA VAL A 206 -10.89 -7.78 -21.15
C VAL A 206 -9.53 -7.91 -20.46
N VAL A 207 -8.68 -8.81 -20.97
CA VAL A 207 -7.29 -8.93 -20.53
C VAL A 207 -6.36 -8.25 -21.53
N ARG A 208 -5.63 -7.25 -21.06
CA ARG A 208 -4.63 -6.51 -21.85
C ARG A 208 -3.24 -6.75 -21.28
N ASN A 209 -2.36 -7.29 -22.10
CA ASN A 209 -0.93 -7.31 -21.81
C ASN A 209 -0.35 -5.93 -22.12
N ILE A 210 0.01 -5.17 -21.08
CA ILE A 210 0.62 -3.84 -21.22
C ILE A 210 2.13 -3.98 -21.47
N GLY A 211 2.69 -5.17 -21.26
CA GLY A 211 4.08 -5.49 -21.56
C GLY A 211 5.03 -5.21 -20.40
N ARG A 212 6.32 -5.16 -20.72
CA ARG A 212 7.38 -4.94 -19.73
C ARG A 212 7.42 -3.47 -19.34
N ARG A 213 7.63 -3.20 -18.05
CA ARG A 213 7.86 -1.86 -17.52
C ARG A 213 9.33 -1.72 -17.09
N ARG A 214 9.85 -0.49 -17.08
CA ARG A 214 11.25 -0.20 -16.75
C ARG A 214 11.61 -0.61 -15.32
N SER A 215 10.71 -0.34 -14.37
CA SER A 215 10.86 -0.69 -12.96
C SER A 215 9.60 -1.38 -12.44
N VAL A 216 9.80 -2.50 -11.75
CA VAL A 216 8.73 -3.22 -11.05
C VAL A 216 8.24 -2.37 -9.88
N GLY A 217 9.16 -1.92 -9.01
CA GLY A 217 8.83 -1.07 -7.87
C GLY A 217 8.08 0.19 -8.28
N GLY A 218 8.57 0.92 -9.29
CA GLY A 218 7.91 2.11 -9.82
C GLY A 218 6.52 1.83 -10.40
N THR A 219 6.32 0.68 -11.05
CA THR A 219 5.00 0.27 -11.56
C THR A 219 4.04 -0.02 -10.42
N VAL A 220 4.47 -0.81 -9.43
CA VAL A 220 3.64 -1.15 -8.26
C VAL A 220 3.31 0.10 -7.45
N LEU A 221 4.29 0.98 -7.21
CA LEU A 221 4.09 2.27 -6.55
C LEU A 221 3.04 3.11 -7.26
N TYR A 222 3.14 3.21 -8.59
CA TYR A 222 2.16 3.94 -9.38
C TYR A 222 0.76 3.35 -9.18
N GLN A 223 0.59 2.03 -9.32
CA GLN A 223 -0.71 1.39 -9.10
C GLN A 223 -1.24 1.60 -7.67
N LEU A 224 -0.38 1.47 -6.65
CA LEU A 224 -0.78 1.66 -5.26
C LEU A 224 -1.20 3.11 -4.95
N SER A 225 -0.70 4.10 -5.68
CA SER A 225 -1.04 5.52 -5.47
C SER A 225 -2.53 5.85 -5.70
N HIS A 226 -3.25 4.99 -6.42
CA HIS A 226 -4.68 5.14 -6.73
C HIS A 226 -5.42 3.79 -6.74
N ALA A 227 -4.92 2.83 -5.96
CA ALA A 227 -5.57 1.54 -5.77
C ALA A 227 -6.84 1.66 -4.90
N GLY A 228 -7.75 0.71 -5.04
CA GLY A 228 -8.89 0.58 -4.15
C GLY A 228 -8.46 0.08 -2.78
N VAL A 229 -8.66 0.90 -1.75
CA VAL A 229 -8.40 0.58 -0.34
C VAL A 229 -9.72 0.21 0.34
N HIS A 230 -9.74 -0.91 1.07
CA HIS A 230 -10.92 -1.41 1.76
C HIS A 230 -10.59 -1.86 3.19
N LEU A 231 -11.53 -1.70 4.12
CA LEU A 231 -11.37 -2.06 5.54
C LEU A 231 -11.08 -3.55 5.72
N SER A 232 -11.80 -4.41 5.01
CA SER A 232 -11.74 -5.87 5.20
C SER A 232 -10.79 -6.60 4.24
N TYR A 233 -10.17 -5.91 3.27
CA TYR A 233 -9.42 -6.57 2.19
C TYR A 233 -8.04 -5.95 1.98
N HIS A 234 -7.04 -6.80 1.77
CA HIS A 234 -5.71 -6.36 1.37
C HIS A 234 -5.74 -5.71 -0.02
N VAL A 235 -5.09 -4.55 -0.14
CA VAL A 235 -4.95 -3.82 -1.42
C VAL A 235 -4.23 -4.62 -2.50
N MET A 236 -3.29 -5.46 -2.08
CA MET A 236 -2.41 -6.25 -2.93
C MET A 236 -2.43 -7.69 -2.45
N THR A 237 -2.62 -8.61 -3.38
CA THR A 237 -2.63 -10.05 -3.10
C THR A 237 -1.75 -10.80 -4.08
N TRP A 238 -1.32 -12.00 -3.70
CA TRP A 238 -0.38 -12.81 -4.48
C TRP A 238 -1.04 -14.12 -4.91
N PHE A 239 -0.81 -14.51 -6.15
CA PHE A 239 -1.40 -15.73 -6.72
C PHE A 239 -0.42 -16.46 -7.64
N GLY A 240 -0.78 -17.69 -8.00
CA GLY A 240 0.01 -18.53 -8.89
C GLY A 240 1.38 -18.82 -8.29
N ALA A 241 2.45 -18.79 -9.10
CA ALA A 241 3.81 -19.04 -8.65
C ALA A 241 4.28 -18.09 -7.53
N LEU A 242 3.67 -16.90 -7.39
CA LEU A 242 4.05 -15.89 -6.39
C LEU A 242 3.25 -15.99 -5.10
N SER A 243 2.29 -16.91 -4.98
CA SER A 243 1.49 -17.07 -3.77
C SER A 243 2.35 -17.43 -2.55
N TYR A 244 1.89 -17.05 -1.36
CA TYR A 244 2.63 -17.26 -0.10
C TYR A 244 2.99 -18.72 0.19
N ASN A 245 2.18 -19.66 -0.27
CA ASN A 245 2.42 -21.09 -0.11
C ASN A 245 3.37 -21.69 -1.16
N LYS A 246 3.70 -20.97 -2.23
CA LYS A 246 4.56 -21.47 -3.32
C LYS A 246 5.92 -20.79 -3.39
N LEU A 247 5.97 -19.50 -3.09
CA LEU A 247 7.21 -18.73 -3.07
C LEU A 247 7.53 -18.32 -1.64
N ARG A 248 8.62 -18.89 -1.11
CA ARG A 248 9.29 -18.39 0.08
C ARG A 248 10.22 -17.26 -0.37
N VAL A 249 10.10 -16.13 0.32
CA VAL A 249 10.84 -14.91 -0.01
C VAL A 249 11.82 -14.70 1.11
N GLU A 250 13.10 -14.63 0.76
CA GLU A 250 14.12 -14.19 1.68
C GLU A 250 13.88 -12.72 2.01
N PRO A 251 13.72 -12.37 3.29
CA PRO A 251 13.61 -10.98 3.68
C PRO A 251 14.85 -10.20 3.20
N GLU A 252 14.65 -8.98 2.72
CA GLU A 252 15.78 -8.06 2.55
C GLU A 252 16.39 -7.79 3.91
N ASP A 253 17.72 -7.88 4.00
CA ASP A 253 18.43 -7.42 5.19
C ASP A 253 18.26 -5.91 5.28
N ARG A 254 17.51 -5.47 6.28
CA ARG A 254 17.38 -4.05 6.59
C ARG A 254 18.44 -3.77 7.62
N GLU A 255 19.59 -3.27 7.16
CA GLU A 255 20.56 -2.69 8.07
C GLU A 255 19.85 -1.61 8.88
N GLY A 256 19.69 -1.86 10.18
CA GLY A 256 19.12 -0.85 11.07
C GLY A 256 20.05 0.36 11.11
N ASN A 257 19.49 1.52 11.41
CA ASN A 257 20.26 2.76 11.46
C ASN A 257 21.40 2.62 12.48
N ARG A 258 22.63 2.79 11.98
CA ARG A 258 23.88 2.64 12.74
C ARG A 258 24.70 3.91 12.61
N CYS A 259 25.46 4.22 13.66
CA CYS A 259 26.42 5.30 13.62
C CYS A 259 27.52 4.97 12.59
N PRO A 260 27.82 5.86 11.63
CA PRO A 260 28.87 5.63 10.64
C PRO A 260 30.27 5.60 11.26
N THR A 261 30.45 6.21 12.44
CA THR A 261 31.75 6.27 13.13
C THR A 261 32.07 5.00 13.91
N CYS A 262 31.09 4.44 14.64
CA CYS A 262 31.34 3.32 15.57
C CYS A 262 30.48 2.07 15.32
N GLY A 263 29.56 2.09 14.35
CA GLY A 263 28.68 0.97 14.03
C GLY A 263 27.59 0.65 15.07
N ALA A 264 27.52 1.43 16.16
CA ALA A 264 26.50 1.25 17.19
C ALA A 264 25.11 1.61 16.66
N LYS A 265 24.08 0.90 17.14
CA LYS A 265 22.69 1.18 16.80
C LYS A 265 22.27 2.55 17.33
N LEU A 266 21.60 3.34 16.51
CA LEU A 266 21.09 4.65 16.94
C LEU A 266 19.94 4.50 17.94
N ILE A 267 19.90 5.42 18.91
CA ILE A 267 18.94 5.43 20.01
C ILE A 267 18.11 6.71 19.91
N PRO A 268 16.79 6.68 20.20
CA PRO A 268 15.99 7.89 20.28
C PRO A 268 16.64 8.96 21.17
N CYS A 269 16.69 10.18 20.65
CA CYS A 269 17.22 11.34 21.36
C CYS A 269 16.32 12.56 21.10
N ALA A 270 16.51 13.63 21.86
CA ALA A 270 15.85 14.91 21.65
C ALA A 270 16.72 16.05 22.20
N TRP A 271 16.49 17.26 21.71
CA TRP A 271 17.09 18.48 22.22
C TRP A 271 16.46 18.90 23.56
N PHE A 272 17.30 19.15 24.56
CA PHE A 272 16.95 19.69 25.89
C PHE A 272 17.89 20.84 26.29
N GLY A 273 18.70 21.35 25.36
CA GLY A 273 19.61 22.46 25.60
C GLY A 273 18.88 23.80 25.70
N GLU A 274 19.62 24.85 26.05
CA GLU A 274 19.11 26.22 26.04
C GLU A 274 19.05 26.76 24.61
N GLY A 275 17.97 27.47 24.28
CA GLY A 275 17.76 28.03 22.94
C GLY A 275 16.97 27.11 22.00
N GLU A 276 17.00 27.46 20.71
CA GLU A 276 16.26 26.73 19.67
C GLU A 276 16.90 25.36 19.39
N ASP A 277 16.07 24.37 19.04
CA ASP A 277 16.56 23.06 18.56
C ASP A 277 17.46 23.28 17.34
N PRO A 278 18.75 22.87 17.38
CA PRO A 278 19.69 23.03 16.27
C PRO A 278 19.20 22.40 14.97
N LEU A 279 18.34 21.38 15.06
CA LEU A 279 17.74 20.71 13.91
C LEU A 279 16.29 21.16 13.66
N GLY A 280 15.77 22.17 14.34
CA GLY A 280 14.36 22.57 14.27
C GLY A 280 13.90 22.91 12.85
N ALA A 281 14.71 23.66 12.10
CA ALA A 281 14.43 24.06 10.71
C ALA A 281 14.80 22.98 9.66
N GLU A 282 15.53 21.95 10.07
CA GLU A 282 16.08 20.94 9.17
C GLU A 282 15.04 19.90 8.73
N GLY A 283 15.23 19.31 7.55
CA GLY A 283 14.37 18.27 6.99
C GLY A 283 14.64 16.86 7.54
N GLU A 284 14.16 15.82 6.83
CA GLU A 284 14.68 14.46 7.03
C GLU A 284 16.12 14.38 6.55
N GLY A 285 17.00 13.73 7.30
CA GLY A 285 18.42 13.65 6.95
C GLY A 285 19.32 13.12 8.05
N GLU A 286 20.61 13.14 7.74
CA GLU A 286 21.72 12.74 8.61
C GLU A 286 22.53 13.99 8.97
N TYR A 287 22.82 14.19 10.25
CA TYR A 287 23.40 15.42 10.78
C TYR A 287 24.52 15.13 11.77
N TRP A 288 25.57 15.94 11.70
CA TRP A 288 26.64 16.00 12.69
C TRP A 288 26.44 17.28 13.48
N VAL A 289 26.15 17.13 14.76
CA VAL A 289 25.85 18.23 15.67
C VAL A 289 26.76 18.17 16.88
N ASP A 290 26.88 19.30 17.58
CA ASP A 290 27.36 19.28 18.96
C ASP A 290 26.36 18.47 19.81
N SER A 291 26.87 17.50 20.55
CA SER A 291 26.05 16.65 21.42
C SER A 291 25.57 17.37 22.69
N ASP A 292 26.19 18.51 23.03
CA ASP A 292 25.78 19.30 24.18
C ASP A 292 24.33 19.75 24.02
N GLY A 293 23.52 19.56 25.07
CA GLY A 293 22.08 19.83 25.03
C GLY A 293 21.22 18.67 24.50
N TRP A 294 21.78 17.68 23.80
CA TRP A 294 21.04 16.49 23.38
C TRP A 294 21.00 15.43 24.49
N ARG A 295 19.86 14.75 24.63
CA ARG A 295 19.72 13.64 25.58
C ARG A 295 19.01 12.46 24.94
N TYR A 296 19.43 11.25 25.31
CA TYR A 296 18.69 10.04 24.97
C TYR A 296 17.32 10.06 25.64
N THR A 297 16.29 9.66 24.89
CA THR A 297 14.93 9.54 25.41
C THR A 297 14.61 8.06 25.65
N ALA A 298 13.71 7.79 26.59
CA ALA A 298 13.24 6.42 26.82
C ALA A 298 12.65 5.87 25.51
N ARG A 299 12.84 4.56 25.25
CA ARG A 299 12.35 3.89 24.04
C ARG A 299 10.90 4.32 23.76
N PHE A 300 10.69 5.00 22.63
CA PHE A 300 9.37 5.13 22.03
C PHE A 300 8.82 3.72 21.80
N ARG A 301 8.00 3.22 22.74
CA ARG A 301 7.19 2.00 22.58
C ARG A 301 6.04 2.34 21.62
N GLY A 302 6.34 2.55 20.35
CA GLY A 302 5.34 3.06 19.41
C GLY A 302 5.38 2.54 17.98
N LEU A 303 6.52 2.06 17.48
CA LEU A 303 6.64 1.67 16.07
C LEU A 303 7.37 0.33 15.95
N GLY A 304 6.58 -0.73 15.77
CA GLY A 304 7.09 -1.97 15.21
C GLY A 304 7.55 -1.72 13.78
N GLY A 305 8.83 -1.94 13.52
CA GLY A 305 9.40 -2.09 12.17
C GLY A 305 9.61 -0.78 11.42
N PHE A 306 10.86 -0.28 11.49
CA PHE A 306 11.44 0.44 10.36
C PHE A 306 11.59 -0.51 9.15
#